data_AF-E3G2K7-F1
#
_entry.id   AF-E3G2K7-F1
#
_cell.length_a   1.000
_cell.length_b   1.000
_cell.length_c   1.000
_cell.angle_alpha   90.00
_cell.angle_beta   90.00
_cell.angle_gamma   90.00
#
_symmetry.space_group_name_H-M   'P 1'
#
loop_
_entity.id
_entity.type
_entity.pdbx_description
1 polymer ?
#
loop_
_entity_poly.entity_id
_entity_poly.type
_entity_poly.pdbx_seq_one_letter_code
_entity_poly.pdbx_strand_id
1 'polypeptide(L)'
;MTSKQPDFYPLSMASEKYHIMPDNILNDWLDHKVPLYIRLDALPCRIVRYIGGDNFLLKHWKQKIKSGVDYYQHEAMPEFKIRQFYPEKNAEIEAQLLEGDLGLCRYTYNGLAHGYWRVKATPVTRFAEGPYVLTDMDTVRENNNIAGAIAVYGKDNWDYLIFPSEVFRDKSELFFNANELPLQSGENMSGEKKEKQTRISRPERIALYVMLKEHYLDGNGEVNFSKMAEMLTVTAGKHGFSDSFSDDTIAKWIKRIENENQ
;
A
#
# COMPACT_ATOMS: atom_id res chain seq x y z
N MET A 1 -17.74 -1.82 18.36
CA MET A 1 -17.96 -2.36 17.00
C MET A 1 -17.29 -3.73 16.95
N THR A 2 -18.05 -4.80 16.79
CA THR A 2 -17.51 -6.15 16.62
C THR A 2 -16.85 -6.24 15.25
N SER A 3 -15.51 -6.21 15.21
CA SER A 3 -14.78 -6.48 13.97
C SER A 3 -15.14 -7.88 13.50
N LYS A 4 -15.77 -8.01 12.34
CA LYS A 4 -15.98 -9.32 11.70
C LYS A 4 -14.61 -9.99 11.59
N GLN A 5 -14.53 -11.24 12.04
CA GLN A 5 -13.31 -12.02 11.92
C GLN A 5 -12.91 -12.10 10.43
N PRO A 6 -11.63 -11.90 10.08
CA PRO A 6 -11.19 -12.01 8.70
C PRO A 6 -11.54 -13.37 8.11
N ASP A 7 -11.94 -13.37 6.85
CA ASP A 7 -12.39 -14.55 6.14
C ASP A 7 -11.57 -14.70 4.86
N PHE A 8 -10.45 -15.41 4.97
CA PHE A 8 -9.45 -15.52 3.92
C PHE A 8 -9.72 -16.71 3.01
N TYR A 9 -9.71 -16.45 1.70
CA TYR A 9 -9.88 -17.49 0.68
C TYR A 9 -8.79 -17.39 -0.39
N PRO A 10 -8.33 -18.53 -0.94
CA PRO A 10 -7.51 -18.52 -2.14
C PRO A 10 -8.23 -17.80 -3.28
N LEU A 11 -7.47 -17.11 -4.15
CA LEU A 11 -8.04 -16.42 -5.31
C LEU A 11 -8.92 -17.34 -6.17
N SER A 12 -8.59 -18.62 -6.29
CA SER A 12 -9.37 -19.61 -7.06
C SER A 12 -10.82 -19.75 -6.58
N MET A 13 -11.12 -19.44 -5.32
CA MET A 13 -12.49 -19.51 -4.77
C MET A 13 -13.32 -18.25 -5.02
N ALA A 14 -12.74 -17.18 -5.59
CA ALA A 14 -13.43 -15.91 -5.80
C ALA A 14 -14.67 -16.04 -6.68
N SER A 15 -14.57 -16.81 -7.77
CA SER A 15 -15.67 -17.00 -8.71
C SER A 15 -16.82 -17.80 -8.10
N GLU A 16 -16.50 -18.84 -7.33
CA GLU A 16 -17.49 -19.72 -6.70
C GLU A 16 -18.24 -19.01 -5.57
N LYS A 17 -17.51 -18.30 -4.70
CA LYS A 17 -18.10 -17.70 -3.49
C LYS A 17 -18.71 -16.32 -3.71
N TYR A 18 -18.15 -15.54 -4.62
CA TYR A 18 -18.48 -14.12 -4.76
C TYR A 18 -18.83 -13.71 -6.20
N HIS A 19 -18.84 -14.64 -7.16
CA HIS A 19 -19.08 -14.37 -8.58
C HIS A 19 -18.12 -13.33 -9.19
N ILE A 20 -16.91 -13.20 -8.63
CA ILE A 20 -15.86 -12.31 -9.12
C ILE A 20 -14.78 -13.17 -9.79
N MET A 21 -14.38 -12.81 -11.01
CA MET A 21 -13.27 -13.46 -11.69
C MET A 21 -11.95 -13.20 -10.93
N PRO A 22 -11.12 -14.22 -10.65
CA PRO A 22 -9.84 -14.04 -9.97
C PRO A 22 -8.94 -12.97 -10.60
N ASP A 23 -8.92 -12.89 -11.94
CA ASP A 23 -8.14 -11.90 -12.69
C ASP A 23 -8.57 -10.46 -12.40
N ASN A 24 -9.86 -10.22 -12.12
CA ASN A 24 -10.34 -8.88 -11.76
C ASN A 24 -9.75 -8.46 -10.41
N ILE A 25 -9.73 -9.36 -9.43
CA ILE A 25 -9.13 -9.10 -8.11
C ILE A 25 -7.63 -8.89 -8.25
N LEU A 26 -6.96 -9.68 -9.09
CA LEU A 26 -5.52 -9.55 -9.33
C LEU A 26 -5.19 -8.20 -9.96
N ASN A 27 -5.95 -7.76 -10.97
CA ASN A 27 -5.79 -6.45 -11.60
C ASN A 27 -6.03 -5.30 -10.60
N ASP A 28 -7.09 -5.39 -9.80
CA ASP A 28 -7.36 -4.39 -8.77
C ASP A 28 -6.26 -4.35 -7.70
N TRP A 29 -5.64 -5.48 -7.38
CA TRP A 29 -4.50 -5.55 -6.48
C TRP A 29 -3.22 -4.95 -7.07
N LEU A 30 -2.95 -5.22 -8.36
CA LEU A 30 -1.85 -4.60 -9.11
C LEU A 30 -1.98 -3.07 -9.15
N ASP A 31 -3.22 -2.56 -9.15
CA ASP A 31 -3.54 -1.13 -9.07
C ASP A 31 -3.69 -0.61 -7.62
N HIS A 32 -3.37 -1.42 -6.61
CA HIS A 32 -3.47 -1.10 -5.18
C HIS A 32 -4.86 -0.73 -4.66
N LYS A 33 -5.92 -1.13 -5.37
CA LYS A 33 -7.32 -0.89 -4.98
C LYS A 33 -7.82 -1.88 -3.93
N VAL A 34 -7.33 -3.11 -3.99
CA VAL A 34 -7.66 -4.16 -3.01
C VAL A 34 -6.39 -4.79 -2.43
N PRO A 35 -6.40 -5.15 -1.14
CA PRO A 35 -5.29 -5.89 -0.53
C PRO A 35 -5.40 -7.38 -0.88
N LEU A 36 -4.25 -7.99 -1.17
CA LEU A 36 -4.10 -9.44 -1.17
C LEU A 36 -3.12 -9.86 -0.08
N TYR A 37 -3.14 -11.15 0.21
CA TYR A 37 -2.43 -11.75 1.33
C TYR A 37 -1.69 -13.00 0.89
N ILE A 38 -0.59 -13.29 1.57
CA ILE A 38 0.07 -14.60 1.52
C ILE A 38 -0.02 -15.23 2.91
N ARG A 39 -0.18 -16.56 2.96
CA ARG A 39 -0.07 -17.30 4.21
C ARG A 39 1.38 -17.73 4.41
N LEU A 40 1.99 -17.26 5.49
CA LEU A 40 3.32 -17.67 5.92
C LEU A 40 3.20 -18.76 6.99
N ASP A 41 4.08 -19.74 6.91
CA ASP A 41 4.17 -20.83 7.89
C ASP A 41 5.61 -20.93 8.40
N ALA A 42 5.86 -20.30 9.56
CA ALA A 42 7.17 -20.25 10.20
C ALA A 42 8.30 -19.76 9.27
N LEU A 43 8.02 -18.80 8.39
CA LEU A 43 9.02 -18.34 7.41
C LEU A 43 10.07 -17.47 8.12
N PRO A 44 11.37 -17.83 8.07
CA PRO A 44 12.43 -17.01 8.66
C PRO A 44 12.59 -15.69 7.90
N CYS A 45 12.55 -14.58 8.65
CA CYS A 45 12.69 -13.24 8.10
C CYS A 45 13.03 -12.22 9.20
N ARG A 46 13.24 -10.98 8.80
CA ARG A 46 13.29 -9.82 9.70
C ARG A 46 11.98 -9.06 9.60
N ILE A 47 11.52 -8.53 10.72
CA ILE A 47 10.46 -7.51 10.71
C ILE A 47 11.07 -6.14 10.94
N VAL A 48 10.62 -5.17 10.16
CA VAL A 48 10.80 -3.75 10.43
C VAL A 48 9.51 -3.22 11.00
N ARG A 49 9.62 -2.53 12.14
CA ARG A 49 8.49 -1.93 12.84
C ARG A 49 8.71 -0.45 13.07
N TYR A 50 7.69 0.36 12.83
CA TYR A 50 7.69 1.77 13.21
C TYR A 50 6.73 1.96 14.36
N ILE A 51 7.26 2.40 15.50
CA ILE A 51 6.47 2.60 16.70
C ILE A 51 6.72 4.02 17.19
N GLY A 52 5.63 4.70 17.56
CA GLY A 52 5.69 6.01 18.21
C GLY A 52 6.57 5.94 19.47
N GLY A 53 7.54 6.83 19.53
CA GLY A 53 8.51 6.83 20.60
C GLY A 53 9.53 7.96 20.51
N ASP A 54 10.06 8.30 21.68
CA ASP A 54 11.26 9.10 21.87
C ASP A 54 12.39 8.20 22.40
N ASN A 55 13.52 8.81 22.76
CA ASN A 55 14.65 8.09 23.33
C ASN A 55 14.32 7.31 24.62
N PHE A 56 13.35 7.77 25.41
CA PHE A 56 12.95 7.09 26.64
C PHE A 56 12.18 5.81 26.31
N LEU A 57 11.30 5.86 25.31
CA LEU A 57 10.45 4.74 24.91
C LEU A 57 11.21 3.65 24.12
N LEU A 58 12.40 3.93 23.59
CA LEU A 58 13.24 2.93 22.91
C LEU A 58 13.47 1.67 23.74
N LYS A 59 13.88 1.83 25.01
CA LYS A 59 14.16 0.69 25.89
C LYS A 59 12.88 -0.06 26.26
N HIS A 60 11.80 0.68 26.49
CA HIS A 60 10.50 0.13 26.82
C HIS A 60 9.95 -0.78 25.71
N TRP A 61 9.99 -0.32 24.46
CA TRP A 61 9.52 -1.10 23.32
C TRP A 61 10.41 -2.32 23.05
N LYS A 62 11.75 -2.18 23.17
CA LYS A 62 12.66 -3.34 23.13
C LYS A 62 12.27 -4.39 24.17
N GLN A 63 11.95 -3.98 25.39
CA GLN A 63 11.56 -4.91 26.44
C GLN A 63 10.24 -5.60 26.10
N LYS A 64 9.24 -4.87 25.59
CA LYS A 64 7.96 -5.45 25.16
C LYS A 64 8.10 -6.49 24.04
N ILE A 65 8.92 -6.20 23.03
CA ILE A 65 9.22 -7.14 21.94
C ILE A 65 9.90 -8.41 22.51
N LYS A 66 10.87 -8.24 23.43
CA LYS A 66 11.55 -9.38 24.05
C LYS A 66 10.65 -10.19 24.97
N SER A 67 9.67 -9.56 25.62
CA SER A 67 8.77 -10.25 26.54
C SER A 67 7.56 -10.88 25.86
N GLY A 68 7.45 -10.80 24.53
CA GLY A 68 6.34 -11.42 23.80
C GLY A 68 5.02 -10.67 23.89
N VAL A 69 5.03 -9.41 24.30
CA VAL A 69 3.79 -8.61 24.49
C VAL A 69 3.56 -7.60 23.36
N ASP A 70 4.33 -7.72 22.28
CA ASP A 70 4.24 -6.85 21.12
C ASP A 70 3.02 -7.14 20.25
N TYR A 71 2.72 -6.20 19.35
CA TYR A 71 1.49 -6.18 18.55
C TYR A 71 1.24 -7.44 17.72
N TYR A 72 2.29 -8.09 17.21
CA TYR A 72 2.21 -9.33 16.43
C TYR A 72 2.55 -10.59 17.25
N GLN A 73 2.73 -10.48 18.56
CA GLN A 73 3.18 -11.60 19.42
C GLN A 73 2.13 -12.07 20.41
N HIS A 74 1.26 -11.18 20.87
CA HIS A 74 0.42 -11.43 22.03
C HIS A 74 -1.04 -11.68 21.66
N GLU A 75 -1.67 -12.70 22.24
CA GLU A 75 -3.04 -13.12 21.92
C GLU A 75 -4.13 -12.06 22.15
N ALA A 76 -3.89 -11.15 23.08
CA ALA A 76 -4.78 -10.01 23.33
C ALA A 76 -4.72 -8.94 22.21
N MET A 77 -3.74 -8.99 21.30
CA MET A 77 -3.59 -8.03 20.22
C MET A 77 -4.48 -8.39 19.03
N PRO A 78 -5.11 -7.42 18.36
CA PRO A 78 -6.04 -7.67 17.25
C PRO A 78 -5.45 -8.50 16.11
N GLU A 79 -4.16 -8.29 15.81
CA GLU A 79 -3.50 -8.95 14.67
C GLU A 79 -3.12 -10.40 14.98
N PHE A 80 -3.07 -10.83 16.24
CA PHE A 80 -2.53 -12.15 16.59
C PHE A 80 -3.28 -13.32 15.94
N LYS A 81 -4.58 -13.18 15.66
CA LYS A 81 -5.35 -14.21 14.94
C LYS A 81 -5.16 -14.18 13.42
N ILE A 82 -4.56 -13.12 12.91
CA ILE A 82 -4.40 -12.83 11.48
C ILE A 82 -2.96 -13.14 11.08
N ARG A 83 -2.00 -12.52 11.76
CA ARG A 83 -0.57 -12.57 11.50
C ARG A 83 0.21 -12.50 12.80
N GLN A 84 1.25 -13.33 12.87
CA GLN A 84 2.08 -13.45 14.05
C GLN A 84 3.54 -13.33 13.63
N PHE A 85 4.34 -12.74 14.51
CA PHE A 85 5.78 -12.68 14.35
C PHE A 85 6.44 -13.10 15.66
N TYR A 86 7.21 -14.18 15.63
CA TYR A 86 7.93 -14.68 16.79
C TYR A 86 9.43 -14.37 16.64
N PRO A 87 9.99 -13.43 17.43
CA PRO A 87 11.41 -13.14 17.39
C PRO A 87 12.22 -14.39 17.72
N GLU A 88 13.41 -14.49 17.12
CA GLU A 88 14.38 -15.50 17.53
C GLU A 88 14.74 -15.36 19.01
N LYS A 89 15.08 -16.48 19.64
CA LYS A 89 15.52 -16.46 21.03
C LYS A 89 16.76 -15.58 21.15
N ASN A 90 16.72 -14.59 22.04
CA ASN A 90 17.78 -13.59 22.22
C ASN A 90 18.05 -12.73 20.97
N ALA A 91 17.07 -12.57 20.08
CA ALA A 91 17.19 -11.69 18.91
C ALA A 91 17.74 -10.31 19.30
N GLU A 92 18.76 -9.87 18.57
CA GLU A 92 19.21 -8.49 18.65
C GLU A 92 18.13 -7.59 18.04
N ILE A 93 17.78 -6.53 18.77
CA ILE A 93 16.82 -5.53 18.31
C ILE A 93 17.61 -4.26 17.99
N GLU A 94 17.85 -4.07 16.70
CA GLU A 94 18.32 -2.81 16.15
C GLU A 94 17.20 -1.80 16.35
N ALA A 95 17.49 -0.68 17.01
CA ALA A 95 16.52 0.39 17.14
C ALA A 95 17.17 1.73 16.84
N GLN A 96 16.49 2.52 16.03
CA GLN A 96 16.94 3.82 15.56
C GLN A 96 15.83 4.83 15.77
N LEU A 97 16.14 5.94 16.42
CA LEU A 97 15.28 7.11 16.42
C LEU A 97 15.38 7.75 15.03
N LEU A 98 14.25 8.02 14.40
CA LEU A 98 14.23 8.71 13.12
C LEU A 98 14.32 10.22 13.37
N GLU A 99 15.24 10.88 12.67
CA GLU A 99 15.41 12.34 12.77
C GLU A 99 14.25 13.07 12.09
N GLY A 100 13.93 14.26 12.62
CA GLY A 100 12.71 15.02 12.30
C GLY A 100 11.62 14.79 13.34
N ASP A 101 10.78 15.79 13.61
CA ASP A 101 9.77 15.84 14.68
C ASP A 101 8.62 14.81 14.59
N LEU A 102 8.83 13.69 13.90
CA LEU A 102 7.85 12.61 13.69
C LEU A 102 7.63 11.76 14.95
N GLY A 103 8.57 11.77 15.91
CA GLY A 103 8.45 10.98 17.15
C GLY A 103 8.31 9.48 16.87
N LEU A 104 9.04 8.97 15.88
CA LEU A 104 8.99 7.57 15.45
C LEU A 104 10.34 6.89 15.66
N CYS A 105 10.29 5.66 16.16
CA CYS A 105 11.44 4.77 16.24
C CYS A 105 11.26 3.59 15.28
N ARG A 106 12.31 3.28 14.52
CA ARG A 106 12.41 2.08 13.69
C ARG A 106 13.04 0.96 14.52
N TYR A 107 12.38 -0.19 14.62
CA TYR A 107 12.90 -1.41 15.24
C TYR A 107 13.04 -2.49 14.19
N THR A 108 14.19 -3.15 14.13
CA THR A 108 14.43 -4.28 13.21
C THR A 108 14.98 -5.46 13.97
N TYR A 109 14.41 -6.65 13.76
CA TYR A 109 14.83 -7.87 14.45
C TYR A 109 14.44 -9.14 13.68
N ASN A 110 15.20 -10.22 13.88
CA ASN A 110 14.99 -11.53 13.26
C ASN A 110 13.86 -12.32 13.97
N GLY A 111 13.18 -13.18 13.21
CA GLY A 111 12.15 -14.06 13.72
C GLY A 111 11.48 -14.92 12.66
N LEU A 112 10.37 -15.51 13.04
CA LEU A 112 9.52 -16.35 12.20
C LEU A 112 8.16 -15.68 12.00
N ALA A 113 7.76 -15.50 10.74
CA ALA A 113 6.45 -14.98 10.38
C ALA A 113 5.44 -16.10 10.14
N HIS A 114 4.25 -15.97 10.72
CA HIS A 114 3.14 -16.90 10.57
C HIS A 114 1.84 -16.16 10.22
N GLY A 115 0.90 -16.87 9.61
CA GLY A 115 -0.44 -16.37 9.31
C GLY A 115 -0.52 -15.58 8.01
N TYR A 116 -1.57 -14.79 7.84
CA TYR A 116 -1.88 -14.03 6.63
C TYR A 116 -1.28 -12.61 6.69
N TRP A 117 -0.20 -12.43 5.91
CA TRP A 117 0.50 -11.16 5.76
C TRP A 117 0.06 -10.47 4.48
N ARG A 118 -0.06 -9.14 4.53
CA ARG A 118 -0.54 -8.37 3.37
C ARG A 118 0.59 -8.27 2.36
N VAL A 119 0.28 -8.42 1.08
CA VAL A 119 1.25 -8.21 0.00
C VAL A 119 0.85 -7.04 -0.88
N LYS A 120 1.85 -6.31 -1.37
CA LYS A 120 1.65 -5.28 -2.37
C LYS A 120 2.52 -5.56 -3.59
N ALA A 121 1.91 -5.39 -4.75
CA ALA A 121 2.65 -5.30 -5.99
C ALA A 121 3.63 -4.12 -5.97
N THR A 122 4.72 -4.27 -6.69
CA THR A 122 5.61 -3.21 -7.15
C THR A 122 5.17 -2.79 -8.56
N PRO A 123 5.64 -1.63 -9.07
CA PRO A 123 5.38 -1.21 -10.45
C PRO A 123 5.73 -2.27 -11.51
N VAL A 124 6.70 -3.15 -11.23
CA VAL A 124 7.16 -4.20 -12.16
C VAL A 124 6.57 -5.59 -11.89
N THR A 125 5.70 -5.76 -10.89
CA THR A 125 5.05 -7.06 -10.61
C THR A 125 4.27 -7.60 -11.80
N ARG A 126 3.62 -6.71 -12.56
CA ARG A 126 2.78 -7.08 -13.71
C ARG A 126 3.54 -7.78 -14.84
N PHE A 127 4.87 -7.66 -14.87
CA PHE A 127 5.72 -8.29 -15.87
C PHE A 127 6.18 -9.71 -15.48
N ALA A 128 5.62 -10.28 -14.42
CA ALA A 128 5.95 -11.64 -13.98
C ALA A 128 5.41 -12.70 -14.94
N GLU A 129 6.28 -13.34 -15.71
CA GLU A 129 5.95 -14.56 -16.45
C GLU A 129 5.86 -15.79 -15.52
N GLY A 130 6.69 -15.82 -14.47
CA GLY A 130 6.79 -16.90 -13.49
C GLY A 130 6.15 -16.61 -12.12
N PRO A 131 6.61 -17.29 -11.05
CA PRO A 131 6.15 -17.05 -9.68
C PRO A 131 6.49 -15.62 -9.22
N TYR A 132 5.79 -15.14 -8.19
CA TYR A 132 6.15 -13.89 -7.52
C TYR A 132 7.34 -14.09 -6.60
N VAL A 133 8.13 -13.03 -6.40
CA VAL A 133 9.31 -13.03 -5.53
C VAL A 133 9.05 -12.11 -4.36
N LEU A 134 9.14 -12.63 -3.14
CA LEU A 134 9.09 -11.79 -1.95
C LEU A 134 10.38 -10.98 -1.87
N THR A 135 10.25 -9.67 -1.89
CA THR A 135 11.38 -8.75 -1.79
C THR A 135 11.22 -7.88 -0.56
N ASP A 136 12.35 -7.39 -0.06
CA ASP A 136 12.34 -6.37 0.96
C ASP A 136 12.02 -4.98 0.36
N MET A 137 11.44 -4.11 1.18
CA MET A 137 11.03 -2.77 0.78
C MET A 137 12.19 -1.83 0.47
N ASP A 138 13.36 -2.06 1.06
CA ASP A 138 14.51 -1.19 0.89
C ASP A 138 15.12 -1.44 -0.52
N THR A 139 15.20 -2.70 -0.94
CA THR A 139 15.50 -3.16 -2.31
C THR A 139 14.49 -2.65 -3.33
N VAL A 140 13.18 -2.66 -3.02
CA VAL A 140 12.17 -2.08 -3.94
C VAL A 140 12.39 -0.58 -4.16
N ARG A 141 12.78 0.15 -3.11
CA ARG A 141 13.02 1.60 -3.18
C ARG A 141 14.29 1.93 -3.96
N GLU A 142 15.32 1.12 -3.80
CA GLU A 142 16.63 1.36 -4.41
C GLU A 142 16.75 0.79 -5.83
N ASN A 143 16.14 -0.38 -6.12
CA ASN A 143 16.26 -1.11 -7.38
C ASN A 143 14.96 -1.85 -7.74
N ASN A 144 14.05 -1.18 -8.43
CA ASN A 144 12.72 -1.70 -8.78
C ASN A 144 12.69 -2.47 -10.12
N ASN A 145 13.66 -3.35 -10.38
CA ASN A 145 13.83 -4.03 -11.68
C ASN A 145 13.52 -5.54 -11.65
N ILE A 146 13.14 -6.10 -10.50
CA ILE A 146 12.85 -7.53 -10.36
C ILE A 146 11.40 -7.79 -10.78
N ALA A 147 11.19 -8.37 -11.96
CA ALA A 147 9.87 -8.76 -12.44
C ALA A 147 9.18 -9.70 -11.44
N GLY A 148 7.92 -9.42 -11.11
CA GLY A 148 7.17 -10.20 -10.11
C GLY A 148 7.55 -9.97 -8.66
N ALA A 149 8.41 -9.00 -8.36
CA ALA A 149 8.70 -8.61 -6.99
C ALA A 149 7.45 -8.10 -6.27
N ILE A 150 7.20 -8.60 -5.06
CA ILE A 150 6.12 -8.16 -4.17
C ILE A 150 6.66 -7.91 -2.76
N ALA A 151 6.19 -6.83 -2.14
CA ALA A 151 6.58 -6.48 -0.77
C ALA A 151 5.55 -7.01 0.24
N VAL A 152 6.03 -7.50 1.38
CA VAL A 152 5.20 -8.10 2.44
C VAL A 152 5.09 -7.15 3.63
N TYR A 153 3.87 -6.84 4.02
CA TYR A 153 3.51 -5.85 5.02
C TYR A 153 2.75 -6.46 6.20
N GLY A 154 2.93 -5.82 7.36
CA GLY A 154 2.14 -6.02 8.57
C GLY A 154 0.73 -5.44 8.42
N LYS A 155 0.17 -4.89 9.51
CA LYS A 155 -1.19 -4.33 9.51
C LYS A 155 -1.41 -3.25 8.45
N ASP A 156 -0.45 -2.36 8.33
CA ASP A 156 -0.49 -1.17 7.49
C ASP A 156 0.75 -1.08 6.59
N ASN A 157 1.11 0.12 6.13
CA ASN A 157 2.27 0.32 5.25
C ASN A 157 3.58 0.58 6.04
N TRP A 158 3.51 0.65 7.37
CA TRP A 158 4.66 0.99 8.20
C TRP A 158 5.47 -0.25 8.55
N ASP A 159 4.80 -1.30 8.98
CA ASP A 159 5.48 -2.54 9.34
C ASP A 159 5.64 -3.44 8.11
N TYR A 160 6.84 -3.99 7.88
CA TYR A 160 7.11 -4.86 6.73
C TYR A 160 8.14 -5.94 7.05
N LEU A 161 8.19 -6.97 6.21
CA LEU A 161 9.14 -8.06 6.32
C LEU A 161 10.30 -7.89 5.34
N ILE A 162 11.49 -8.34 5.75
CA ILE A 162 12.71 -8.42 4.95
C ILE A 162 13.16 -9.88 4.94
N PHE A 163 13.43 -10.43 3.77
CA PHE A 163 13.81 -11.82 3.61
C PHE A 163 15.32 -11.94 3.38
N PRO A 164 16.02 -12.87 4.04
CA PRO A 164 17.48 -13.02 3.90
C PRO A 164 17.91 -13.60 2.54
N SER A 165 16.97 -14.21 1.82
CA SER A 165 17.15 -14.79 0.49
C SER A 165 15.87 -14.61 -0.31
N GLU A 166 15.96 -14.78 -1.63
CA GLU A 166 14.79 -14.79 -2.50
C GLU A 166 13.81 -15.90 -2.08
N VAL A 167 12.53 -15.53 -1.95
CA VAL A 167 11.45 -16.48 -1.65
C VAL A 167 10.43 -16.39 -2.78
N PHE A 168 10.28 -17.49 -3.51
CA PHE A 168 9.32 -17.59 -4.61
C PHE A 168 7.96 -18.06 -4.08
N ARG A 169 6.89 -17.46 -4.61
CA ARG A 169 5.50 -17.80 -4.30
C ARG A 169 4.69 -18.00 -5.56
N ASP A 170 3.95 -19.09 -5.59
CA ASP A 170 3.06 -19.35 -6.71
C ASP A 170 1.90 -18.33 -6.69
N LYS A 171 1.42 -17.94 -7.87
CA LYS A 171 0.31 -16.97 -7.99
C LYS A 171 -0.98 -17.48 -7.31
N SER A 172 -1.15 -18.80 -7.22
CA SER A 172 -2.26 -19.45 -6.51
C SER A 172 -2.16 -19.37 -4.99
N GLU A 173 -0.99 -19.05 -4.43
CA GLU A 173 -0.77 -18.85 -2.99
C GLU A 173 -1.22 -17.45 -2.51
N LEU A 174 -1.90 -16.68 -3.36
CA LEU A 174 -2.53 -15.43 -2.99
C LEU A 174 -3.95 -15.64 -2.46
N PHE A 175 -4.25 -14.92 -1.40
CA PHE A 175 -5.52 -14.94 -0.69
C PHE A 175 -6.15 -13.55 -0.68
N PHE A 176 -7.48 -13.51 -0.71
CA PHE A 176 -8.25 -12.29 -0.47
C PHE A 176 -9.02 -12.42 0.85
N ASN A 177 -9.24 -11.29 1.54
CA ASN A 177 -10.16 -11.23 2.67
C ASN A 177 -11.55 -10.85 2.14
N ALA A 178 -12.53 -11.74 2.27
CA ALA A 178 -13.88 -11.50 1.77
C ALA A 178 -14.56 -10.27 2.39
N ASN A 179 -14.19 -9.90 3.61
CA ASN A 179 -14.73 -8.71 4.27
C ASN A 179 -14.19 -7.39 3.68
N GLU A 180 -13.12 -7.45 2.89
CA GLU A 180 -12.44 -6.29 2.29
C GLU A 180 -12.70 -6.19 0.79
N LEU A 181 -13.39 -7.18 0.19
CA LEU A 181 -13.83 -7.07 -1.19
C LEU A 181 -14.95 -6.04 -1.29
N PRO A 182 -14.87 -5.10 -2.25
CA PRO A 182 -15.99 -4.23 -2.54
C PRO A 182 -17.17 -5.09 -2.99
N LEU A 183 -18.26 -5.08 -2.22
CA LEU A 183 -19.52 -5.73 -2.60
C LEU A 183 -19.97 -5.15 -3.94
N GLN A 184 -19.87 -5.93 -5.02
CA GLN A 184 -20.59 -5.60 -6.25
C GLN A 184 -22.07 -5.83 -5.96
N SER A 185 -22.79 -4.77 -5.59
CA SER A 185 -24.24 -4.75 -5.68
C SER A 185 -24.60 -4.99 -7.13
N GLY A 186 -25.28 -6.11 -7.40
CA GLY A 186 -25.56 -6.56 -8.76
C GLY A 186 -26.31 -5.51 -9.57
N GLU A 187 -25.67 -5.04 -10.64
CA GLU A 187 -26.34 -4.49 -11.81
C GLU A 187 -25.60 -5.02 -13.05
N ASN A 188 -26.03 -6.19 -13.51
CA ASN A 188 -25.94 -6.50 -14.92
C ASN A 188 -26.95 -5.59 -15.64
N MET A 189 -26.47 -4.65 -16.45
CA MET A 189 -27.09 -4.36 -17.74
C MET A 189 -26.02 -3.89 -18.74
N SER A 190 -26.04 -4.54 -19.89
CA SER A 190 -25.33 -4.21 -21.12
C SER A 190 -25.46 -2.73 -21.51
N GLY A 191 -24.36 -2.11 -21.90
CA GLY A 191 -24.34 -0.82 -22.58
C GLY A 191 -22.91 -0.30 -22.72
N GLU A 192 -22.41 -0.33 -23.95
CA GLU A 192 -21.21 0.33 -24.51
C GLU A 192 -20.15 0.87 -23.53
N LYS A 193 -18.93 0.32 -23.66
CA LYS A 193 -17.70 0.89 -23.07
C LYS A 193 -17.54 2.36 -23.49
N LYS A 194 -17.93 3.28 -22.62
CA LYS A 194 -17.29 4.59 -22.49
C LYS A 194 -16.40 4.54 -21.26
N GLU A 195 -15.12 4.84 -21.46
CA GLU A 195 -14.14 4.98 -20.39
C GLU A 195 -14.71 5.86 -19.28
N LYS A 196 -14.97 5.26 -18.12
CA LYS A 196 -15.37 6.01 -16.93
C LYS A 196 -14.12 6.72 -16.42
N GLN A 197 -14.01 8.02 -16.72
CA GLN A 197 -13.08 8.91 -16.03
C GLN A 197 -13.26 8.76 -14.51
N THR A 198 -12.19 8.39 -13.83
CA THR A 198 -12.12 8.25 -12.38
C THR A 198 -12.48 9.58 -11.72
N ARG A 199 -13.53 9.58 -10.90
CA ARG A 199 -14.07 10.79 -10.29
C ARG A 199 -13.26 11.13 -9.03
N ILE A 200 -12.43 12.16 -9.10
CA ILE A 200 -11.65 12.66 -7.95
C ILE A 200 -12.62 13.12 -6.84
N SER A 201 -12.34 12.77 -5.58
CA SER A 201 -13.19 13.17 -4.44
C SER A 201 -13.13 14.70 -4.21
N ARG A 202 -14.15 15.25 -3.54
CA ARG A 202 -14.25 16.70 -3.29
C ARG A 202 -13.05 17.26 -2.49
N PRO A 203 -12.57 16.62 -1.42
CA PRO A 203 -11.39 17.10 -0.67
C PRO A 203 -10.11 17.07 -1.49
N GLU A 204 -9.89 16.01 -2.29
CA GLU A 204 -8.72 15.89 -3.18
C GLU A 204 -8.72 16.99 -4.25
N ARG A 205 -9.89 17.35 -4.80
CA ARG A 205 -10.04 18.47 -5.75
C ARG A 205 -9.71 19.82 -5.12
N ILE A 206 -10.13 20.04 -3.88
CA ILE A 206 -9.83 21.29 -3.15
C ILE A 206 -8.33 21.37 -2.84
N ALA A 207 -7.71 20.27 -2.41
CA ALA A 207 -6.26 20.22 -2.16
C ALA A 207 -5.45 20.50 -3.44
N LEU A 208 -5.83 19.87 -4.56
CA LEU A 208 -5.23 20.15 -5.87
C LEU A 208 -5.41 21.61 -6.28
N TYR A 209 -6.60 22.20 -6.07
CA TYR A 209 -6.85 23.61 -6.37
C TYR A 209 -5.97 24.56 -5.56
N VAL A 210 -5.83 24.32 -4.27
CA VAL A 210 -5.00 25.14 -3.38
C VAL A 210 -3.54 25.07 -3.81
N MET A 211 -3.01 23.87 -4.04
CA MET A 211 -1.63 23.69 -4.51
C MET A 211 -1.37 24.36 -5.85
N LEU A 212 -2.33 24.30 -6.78
CA LEU A 212 -2.22 24.96 -8.08
C LEU A 212 -2.26 26.49 -7.93
N LYS A 213 -3.11 27.02 -7.07
CA LYS A 213 -3.21 28.47 -6.86
C LYS A 213 -2.01 29.04 -6.09
N GLU A 214 -1.39 28.26 -5.22
CA GLU A 214 -0.25 28.74 -4.41
C GLU A 214 1.07 28.77 -5.19
N HIS A 215 1.26 27.84 -6.14
CA HIS A 215 2.54 27.68 -6.83
C HIS A 215 2.58 28.17 -8.28
N TYR A 216 1.43 28.53 -8.88
CA TYR A 216 1.34 28.72 -10.34
C TYR A 216 0.61 30.00 -10.80
N LEU A 217 0.62 31.05 -9.99
CA LEU A 217 0.16 32.38 -10.41
C LEU A 217 1.16 33.05 -11.36
N ASP A 218 0.67 33.88 -12.27
CA ASP A 218 1.50 34.81 -13.01
C ASP A 218 1.86 36.07 -12.19
N GLY A 219 2.66 36.96 -12.79
CA GLY A 219 3.09 38.20 -12.14
C GLY A 219 1.96 39.17 -11.78
N ASN A 220 0.73 38.93 -12.26
CA ASN A 220 -0.46 39.72 -11.96
C ASN A 220 -1.37 39.04 -10.92
N GLY A 221 -0.99 37.87 -10.40
CA GLY A 221 -1.78 37.10 -9.45
C GLY A 221 -2.92 36.31 -10.08
N GLU A 222 -2.93 36.18 -11.42
CA GLU A 222 -3.91 35.39 -12.16
C GLU A 222 -3.36 34.00 -12.50
N VAL A 223 -4.27 33.07 -12.81
CA VAL A 223 -3.91 31.69 -13.14
C VAL A 223 -3.36 31.63 -14.57
N ASN A 224 -2.11 31.19 -14.72
CA ASN A 224 -1.52 30.92 -16.03
C ASN A 224 -1.64 29.44 -16.40
N PHE A 225 -2.68 29.12 -17.18
CA PHE A 225 -3.00 27.75 -17.56
C PHE A 225 -1.88 27.06 -18.36
N SER A 226 -1.16 27.81 -19.21
CA SER A 226 -0.09 27.28 -20.05
C SER A 226 1.12 26.87 -19.22
N LYS A 227 1.54 27.74 -18.30
CA LYS A 227 2.63 27.45 -17.36
C LYS A 227 2.28 26.30 -16.41
N MET A 228 1.03 26.21 -15.98
CA MET A 228 0.54 25.08 -15.18
C MET A 228 0.61 23.76 -15.95
N ALA A 229 0.11 23.74 -17.19
CA ALA A 229 0.10 22.55 -18.03
C ALA A 229 1.53 22.05 -18.31
N GLU A 230 2.45 22.95 -18.64
CA GLU A 230 3.85 22.64 -18.87
C GLU A 230 4.52 22.05 -17.61
N MET A 231 4.40 22.75 -16.47
CA MET A 231 5.06 22.31 -15.25
C MET A 231 4.46 21.02 -14.67
N LEU A 232 3.15 20.81 -14.78
CA LEU A 232 2.51 19.54 -14.41
C LEU A 232 2.97 18.41 -15.32
N THR A 233 3.11 18.64 -16.61
CA THR A 233 3.61 17.64 -17.57
C THR A 233 5.06 17.25 -17.25
N VAL A 234 5.92 18.25 -16.97
CA VAL A 234 7.31 18.01 -16.56
C VAL A 234 7.38 17.25 -15.23
N THR A 235 6.55 17.62 -14.26
CA THR A 235 6.52 17.00 -12.93
C THR A 235 5.97 15.57 -13.00
N ALA A 236 4.90 15.35 -13.77
CA ALA A 236 4.37 14.03 -14.07
C ALA A 236 5.43 13.13 -14.70
N GLY A 237 6.17 13.64 -15.68
CA GLY A 237 7.31 12.92 -16.28
C GLY A 237 8.40 12.57 -15.26
N LYS A 238 8.76 13.50 -14.35
CA LYS A 238 9.71 13.22 -13.24
C LYS A 238 9.23 12.13 -12.28
N HIS A 239 7.92 11.97 -12.16
CA HIS A 239 7.29 10.97 -11.30
C HIS A 239 6.81 9.73 -12.06
N GLY A 240 7.22 9.56 -13.33
CA GLY A 240 6.97 8.34 -14.12
C GLY A 240 5.59 8.25 -14.78
N PHE A 241 4.83 9.34 -14.82
CA PHE A 241 3.57 9.43 -15.55
C PHE A 241 3.83 9.90 -16.99
N SER A 242 3.15 9.27 -17.96
CA SER A 242 3.24 9.61 -19.39
C SER A 242 2.21 10.65 -19.85
N ASP A 243 1.32 11.06 -18.97
CA ASP A 243 0.24 11.98 -19.29
C ASP A 243 0.77 13.40 -19.49
N SER A 244 0.42 14.00 -20.63
CA SER A 244 0.61 15.42 -20.89
C SER A 244 -0.64 16.20 -20.55
N PHE A 245 -0.49 17.29 -19.80
CA PHE A 245 -1.60 18.20 -19.49
C PHE A 245 -1.63 19.31 -20.53
N SER A 246 -2.85 19.70 -20.95
CA SER A 246 -3.07 20.85 -21.83
C SER A 246 -3.76 21.98 -21.10
N ASP A 247 -3.57 23.20 -21.60
CA ASP A 247 -4.19 24.43 -21.10
C ASP A 247 -5.72 24.26 -20.97
N ASP A 248 -6.35 23.66 -21.99
CA ASP A 248 -7.78 23.35 -22.01
C ASP A 248 -8.20 22.38 -20.90
N THR A 249 -7.35 21.41 -20.57
CA THR A 249 -7.61 20.43 -19.51
C THR A 249 -7.57 21.11 -18.14
N ILE A 250 -6.55 21.94 -17.91
CA ILE A 250 -6.39 22.69 -16.66
C ILE A 250 -7.53 23.72 -16.51
N ALA A 251 -7.87 24.45 -17.57
CA ALA A 251 -8.97 25.43 -17.56
C ALA A 251 -10.33 24.77 -17.24
N LYS A 252 -10.60 23.59 -17.78
CA LYS A 252 -11.82 22.82 -17.46
C LYS A 252 -11.87 22.36 -16.00
N TRP A 253 -10.74 21.94 -15.44
CA TRP A 253 -10.67 21.53 -14.03
C TRP A 253 -10.94 22.70 -13.09
N ILE A 254 -10.31 23.85 -13.35
CA ILE A 254 -10.45 25.04 -12.51
C ILE A 254 -11.89 25.59 -12.57
N LYS A 255 -12.46 25.76 -13.78
CA LYS A 255 -13.86 26.19 -13.92
C LYS A 255 -14.85 25.29 -13.20
N ARG A 256 -14.59 23.98 -13.19
CA ARG A 256 -15.45 23.01 -12.49
C ARG A 256 -15.39 23.18 -10.97
N ILE A 257 -14.22 23.55 -10.43
CA ILE A 257 -14.03 23.78 -8.99
C ILE A 257 -14.66 25.13 -8.57
N GLU A 258 -14.52 26.16 -9.39
CA GLU A 258 -15.12 27.49 -9.13
C GLU A 258 -16.67 27.44 -9.16
N ASN A 259 -17.24 26.74 -10.14
CA ASN A 259 -18.70 26.58 -10.26
C ASN A 259 -19.31 25.69 -9.17
N GLU A 260 -18.53 24.82 -8.52
CA GLU A 260 -18.99 23.97 -7.40
C GLU A 260 -18.87 24.67 -6.02
N ASN A 261 -18.26 25.87 -5.98
CA ASN A 261 -18.06 26.70 -4.78
C ASN A 261 -18.91 27.99 -4.76
N GLN A 262 -19.76 28.21 -5.78
CA GLN A 262 -20.85 29.20 -5.79
C GLN A 262 -22.16 28.54 -5.34
#